data_AF-A0AAE9DXD2-F1
#
_entry.id   AF-A0AAE9DXD2-F1
#
_cell.length_a   1.000
_cell.length_b   1.000
_cell.length_c   1.000
_cell.angle_alpha   90.00
_cell.angle_beta   90.00
_cell.angle_gamma   90.00
#
_symmetry.space_group_name_H-M   'P 1'
#
loop_
_entity.id
_entity.type
_entity.pdbx_description
1 polymer ?
#
loop_
_entity_poly.entity_id
_entity_poly.type
_entity_poly.pdbx_seq_one_letter_code
_entity_poly.pdbx_strand_id
1 'polypeptide(L)'
;MFDEAKAFVLSRPLTFLASAGAVYVAYKIKKFFTLPSIKPKPGIHKFDYKPDTVYLYQFRRLKNCPNMSPFCMKIEIICRVYGINYEVIENAKLRSRNGTLLFIELNGEHISDSDLIEIRLRQHFKIPSLPSEQEAHATALTRMADNHLFHILMRYHCADNIFYKTFLELLDFNPYIIPLAIPFMKQIIGGQIYKNSTSAIGDFEPEELDELLHRDLKVFETVLEDKKFLFGDQITPVDDAFFSQLAAVYYPFHTHITEVLEKDFPKILEFCERVKSAMILEIIAIIIIVLYLLKLIFWIFKTFFTTPSVPSTPKIHKPDFQKDVVYLYQFPRTNTVPNLSSYCLKIETFLRAFKIPHEIIETPSLRSRNGTLPFVELNGEHIPDSDLIETKLREHFHVPNLAPELEAQATAISRLVDNHLLGLIVKYKASEEGWYDALLRGVPGPNFLKTILRPIIKKLFMSKVHARVGLSIGSFTEEETELLCHKDLVAVQNSIRGKFLFGDKITSADCAVFGEVASAYYPFPNKFQKNYR
;
A
#
# COMPACT_ATOMS: atom_id res chain seq x y z
N MET A 1 -2.07 -41.32 -64.80
CA MET A 1 -1.10 -41.19 -63.68
C MET A 1 -1.72 -41.15 -62.28
N PHE A 2 -2.50 -40.14 -61.88
CA PHE A 2 -3.09 -40.12 -60.51
C PHE A 2 -4.26 -41.11 -60.33
N ASP A 3 -5.07 -41.34 -61.37
CA ASP A 3 -6.21 -42.28 -61.30
C ASP A 3 -5.77 -43.75 -61.40
N GLU A 4 -4.70 -44.05 -62.13
CA GLU A 4 -4.11 -45.40 -62.20
C GLU A 4 -3.42 -45.79 -60.88
N ALA A 5 -2.82 -44.84 -60.17
CA ALA A 5 -2.23 -45.08 -58.85
C ALA A 5 -3.30 -45.36 -57.78
N LYS A 6 -4.45 -44.69 -57.85
CA LYS A 6 -5.61 -44.98 -56.98
C LYS A 6 -6.20 -46.38 -57.25
N ALA A 7 -6.37 -46.74 -58.52
CA ALA A 7 -6.84 -48.08 -58.90
C ALA A 7 -5.86 -49.19 -58.47
N PHE A 8 -4.55 -48.93 -58.57
CA PHE A 8 -3.50 -49.84 -58.13
C PHE A 8 -3.53 -50.09 -56.60
N VAL A 9 -3.68 -49.04 -55.79
CA VAL A 9 -3.77 -49.13 -54.32
C VAL A 9 -5.06 -49.80 -53.84
N LEU A 10 -6.20 -49.54 -54.52
CA LEU A 10 -7.49 -50.15 -54.20
C LEU A 10 -7.59 -51.63 -54.63
N SER A 11 -6.83 -52.06 -55.64
CA SER A 11 -6.90 -53.44 -56.16
C SER A 11 -6.20 -54.49 -55.29
N ARG A 12 -5.31 -54.10 -54.36
CA ARG A 12 -4.56 -55.02 -53.49
C ARG A 12 -4.24 -54.44 -52.09
N PRO A 13 -5.25 -54.26 -51.23
CA PRO A 13 -5.07 -53.73 -49.88
C PRO A 13 -4.13 -54.60 -49.01
N LEU A 14 -4.12 -55.92 -49.24
CA LEU A 14 -3.20 -56.85 -48.55
C LEU A 14 -1.73 -56.60 -48.88
N THR A 15 -1.37 -56.26 -50.12
CA THR A 15 0.03 -55.98 -50.47
C THR A 15 0.51 -54.64 -49.94
N PHE A 16 -0.37 -53.64 -49.84
CA PHE A 16 -0.05 -52.37 -49.19
C PHE A 16 0.16 -52.55 -47.68
N LEU A 17 -0.76 -53.25 -47.00
CA LEU A 17 -0.63 -53.59 -45.57
C LEU A 17 0.61 -54.45 -45.28
N ALA A 18 0.91 -55.44 -46.13
CA ALA A 18 2.13 -56.24 -46.02
C ALA A 18 3.39 -55.41 -46.25
N SER A 19 3.37 -54.46 -47.19
CA SER A 19 4.50 -53.54 -47.43
C SER A 19 4.72 -52.55 -46.29
N ALA A 20 3.64 -51.97 -45.73
CA ALA A 20 3.71 -51.10 -44.56
C ALA A 20 4.15 -51.86 -43.30
N GLY A 21 3.69 -53.11 -43.14
CA GLY A 21 4.13 -54.02 -42.10
C GLY A 21 5.61 -54.38 -42.21
N ALA A 22 6.09 -54.70 -43.41
CA ALA A 22 7.50 -54.98 -43.67
C ALA A 22 8.40 -53.75 -43.40
N VAL A 23 7.96 -52.55 -43.78
CA VAL A 23 8.66 -51.29 -43.47
C VAL A 23 8.68 -51.02 -41.97
N TYR A 24 7.58 -51.26 -41.26
CA TYR A 24 7.51 -51.11 -39.80
C TYR A 24 8.42 -52.11 -39.07
N VAL A 25 8.45 -53.37 -39.51
CA VAL A 25 9.34 -54.41 -39.00
C VAL A 25 10.81 -54.05 -39.28
N ALA A 26 11.15 -53.64 -40.50
CA ALA A 26 12.50 -53.19 -40.85
C ALA A 26 12.92 -51.96 -40.02
N TYR A 27 12.01 -51.01 -39.79
CA TYR A 27 12.24 -49.87 -38.90
C TYR A 27 12.48 -50.31 -37.45
N LYS A 28 11.71 -51.26 -36.92
CA LYS A 28 11.89 -51.82 -35.57
C LYS A 28 13.20 -52.59 -35.44
N ILE A 29 13.57 -53.39 -36.44
CA ILE A 29 14.86 -54.09 -36.51
C ILE A 29 16.01 -53.09 -36.53
N LYS A 30 15.95 -52.09 -37.43
CA LYS A 30 16.95 -51.01 -37.46
C LYS A 30 17.06 -50.31 -36.12
N LYS A 31 15.92 -49.95 -35.50
CA LYS A 31 15.88 -49.29 -34.19
C LYS A 31 16.43 -50.17 -33.06
N PHE A 32 16.25 -51.48 -33.15
CA PHE A 32 16.78 -52.45 -32.19
C PHE A 32 18.32 -52.55 -32.27
N PHE A 33 18.89 -52.46 -33.48
CA PHE A 33 20.35 -52.51 -33.69
C PHE A 33 21.04 -51.15 -33.65
N THR A 34 20.32 -50.02 -33.67
CA THR A 34 20.92 -48.70 -33.44
C THR A 34 21.13 -48.44 -31.96
N LEU A 35 22.37 -48.18 -31.57
CA LEU A 35 22.68 -47.74 -30.21
C LEU A 35 21.89 -46.47 -29.85
N PRO A 36 21.38 -46.36 -28.62
CA PRO A 36 20.77 -45.13 -28.14
C PRO A 36 21.74 -43.96 -28.31
N SER A 37 21.29 -42.89 -28.98
CA SER A 37 22.05 -41.66 -29.15
C SER A 37 21.28 -40.49 -28.56
N ILE A 38 22.03 -39.52 -28.03
CA ILE A 38 21.46 -38.28 -27.46
C ILE A 38 20.92 -37.44 -28.62
N LYS A 39 19.66 -37.01 -28.51
CA LYS A 39 19.08 -36.09 -29.50
C LYS A 39 19.86 -34.77 -29.53
N PRO A 40 20.04 -34.14 -30.70
CA PRO A 40 20.62 -32.80 -30.76
C PRO A 40 19.78 -31.82 -29.95
N LYS A 41 20.42 -30.75 -29.44
CA LYS A 41 19.68 -29.67 -28.76
C LYS A 41 18.68 -29.04 -29.74
N PRO A 42 17.41 -28.86 -29.34
CA PRO A 42 16.48 -28.06 -30.12
C PRO A 42 17.02 -26.64 -30.34
N GLY A 43 16.64 -26.02 -31.45
CA GLY A 43 16.83 -24.57 -31.61
C GLY A 43 16.02 -23.80 -30.58
N ILE A 44 16.42 -22.57 -30.29
CA ILE A 44 15.65 -21.67 -29.44
C ILE A 44 14.36 -21.24 -30.14
N HIS A 45 13.34 -20.94 -29.35
CA HIS A 45 12.05 -20.42 -29.79
C HIS A 45 12.00 -18.89 -29.66
N LYS A 46 12.69 -18.31 -28.68
CA LYS A 46 12.76 -16.87 -28.45
C LYS A 46 14.03 -16.27 -29.05
N PHE A 47 13.93 -15.72 -30.25
CA PHE A 47 15.08 -15.12 -30.96
C PHE A 47 15.38 -13.68 -30.54
N ASP A 48 14.36 -12.95 -30.07
CA ASP A 48 14.42 -11.57 -29.58
C ASP A 48 14.58 -11.52 -28.05
N TYR A 49 15.40 -12.42 -27.50
CA TYR A 49 15.58 -12.54 -26.06
C TYR A 49 16.32 -11.33 -25.47
N LYS A 50 15.95 -10.95 -24.25
CA LYS A 50 16.68 -9.95 -23.48
C LYS A 50 17.86 -10.61 -22.76
N PRO A 51 19.03 -9.95 -22.69
CA PRO A 51 20.14 -10.44 -21.89
C PRO A 51 19.71 -10.72 -20.44
N ASP A 52 20.17 -11.83 -19.89
CA ASP A 52 19.96 -12.24 -18.50
C ASP A 52 18.49 -12.34 -18.09
N THR A 53 17.63 -12.65 -19.06
CA THR A 53 16.22 -12.98 -18.82
C THR A 53 15.98 -14.45 -19.11
N VAL A 54 15.38 -15.15 -18.14
CA VAL A 54 15.01 -16.56 -18.25
C VAL A 54 13.65 -16.69 -18.92
N TYR A 55 13.59 -17.34 -20.08
CA TYR A 55 12.32 -17.67 -20.73
C TYR A 55 11.90 -19.07 -20.29
N LEU A 56 10.96 -19.16 -19.36
CA LEU A 56 10.49 -20.39 -18.75
C LEU A 56 9.31 -20.97 -19.52
N TYR A 57 9.52 -22.10 -20.19
CA TYR A 57 8.48 -22.81 -20.93
C TYR A 57 7.76 -23.80 -20.01
N GLN A 58 6.48 -23.56 -19.77
CA GLN A 58 5.68 -24.34 -18.83
C GLN A 58 4.18 -24.41 -19.19
N PHE A 59 3.42 -25.19 -18.42
CA PHE A 59 1.95 -25.19 -18.50
C PHE A 59 1.39 -23.84 -18.03
N ARG A 60 0.21 -23.47 -18.55
CA ARG A 60 -0.54 -22.33 -18.02
C ARG A 60 -0.94 -22.56 -16.55
N ARG A 61 -1.13 -21.45 -15.82
CA ARG A 61 -1.55 -21.50 -14.42
C ARG A 61 -2.96 -22.07 -14.25
N LEU A 62 -3.20 -22.77 -13.14
CA LEU A 62 -4.54 -23.11 -12.69
C LEU A 62 -5.09 -22.02 -11.76
N LYS A 63 -6.40 -22.05 -11.51
CA LYS A 63 -7.08 -21.09 -10.63
C LYS A 63 -6.54 -21.10 -9.20
N ASN A 64 -6.21 -22.28 -8.69
CA ASN A 64 -5.81 -22.55 -7.30
C ASN A 64 -4.36 -23.05 -7.17
N CYS A 65 -3.65 -23.30 -8.28
CA CYS A 65 -2.29 -23.83 -8.27
C CYS A 65 -1.43 -23.14 -9.34
N PRO A 66 -0.20 -22.68 -9.01
CA PRO A 66 0.68 -22.03 -9.98
C PRO A 66 0.99 -22.88 -11.21
N ASN A 67 1.16 -24.20 -11.05
CA ASN A 67 1.43 -25.12 -12.15
C ASN A 67 1.11 -26.58 -11.75
N MET A 68 0.59 -27.39 -12.68
CA MET A 68 0.38 -28.84 -12.47
C MET A 68 1.69 -29.65 -12.47
N SER A 69 2.77 -29.08 -13.03
CA SER A 69 4.09 -29.71 -13.00
C SER A 69 4.89 -29.17 -11.82
N PRO A 70 5.27 -30.01 -10.85
CA PRO A 70 6.10 -29.59 -9.72
C PRO A 70 7.45 -29.04 -10.20
N PHE A 71 8.03 -29.63 -11.24
CA PHE A 71 9.30 -29.17 -11.81
C PHE A 71 9.21 -27.76 -12.44
N CYS A 72 8.08 -27.42 -13.08
CA CYS A 72 7.88 -26.07 -13.61
C CYS A 72 7.77 -25.06 -12.47
N MET A 73 7.01 -25.42 -11.43
CA MET A 73 6.86 -24.59 -10.23
C MET A 73 8.20 -24.37 -9.52
N LYS A 74 9.03 -25.41 -9.39
CA LYS A 74 10.38 -25.35 -8.80
C LYS A 74 11.23 -24.25 -9.44
N ILE A 75 11.32 -24.24 -10.77
CA ILE A 75 12.13 -23.24 -11.49
C ILE A 75 11.53 -21.84 -11.38
N GLU A 76 10.20 -21.72 -11.41
CA GLU A 76 9.53 -20.44 -11.24
C GLU A 76 9.79 -19.83 -9.85
N ILE A 77 9.76 -20.65 -8.80
CA ILE A 77 10.02 -20.19 -7.43
C ILE A 77 11.47 -19.77 -7.29
N ILE A 78 12.44 -20.54 -7.81
CA ILE A 78 13.86 -20.15 -7.83
C ILE A 78 14.03 -18.77 -8.47
N CYS A 79 13.35 -18.52 -9.61
CA CYS A 79 13.46 -17.22 -10.26
C CYS A 79 12.89 -16.08 -9.39
N ARG A 80 11.79 -16.32 -8.68
CA ARG A 80 11.18 -15.33 -7.78
C ARG A 80 12.03 -15.07 -6.54
N VAL A 81 12.38 -16.12 -5.79
CA VAL A 81 13.14 -16.05 -4.53
C VAL A 81 14.47 -15.32 -4.71
N TYR A 82 15.15 -15.53 -5.84
CA TYR A 82 16.44 -14.93 -6.12
C TYR A 82 16.37 -13.68 -7.01
N GLY A 83 15.17 -13.14 -7.27
CA GLY A 83 15.00 -11.90 -8.04
C GLY A 83 15.52 -11.98 -9.48
N ILE A 84 15.49 -13.16 -10.08
CA ILE A 84 15.94 -13.39 -11.46
C ILE A 84 14.84 -12.91 -12.41
N ASN A 85 15.19 -12.10 -13.40
CA ASN A 85 14.26 -11.70 -14.43
C ASN A 85 13.83 -12.92 -15.25
N TYR A 86 12.52 -13.18 -15.32
CA TYR A 86 11.99 -14.28 -16.10
C TYR A 86 10.68 -13.92 -16.80
N GLU A 87 10.42 -14.58 -17.91
CA GLU A 87 9.17 -14.53 -18.68
C GLU A 87 8.60 -15.94 -18.78
N VAL A 88 7.32 -16.10 -18.41
CA VAL A 88 6.61 -17.37 -18.55
C VAL A 88 6.06 -17.49 -19.96
N ILE A 89 6.53 -18.50 -20.70
CA ILE A 89 6.01 -18.86 -22.01
C ILE A 89 5.07 -20.06 -21.85
N GLU A 90 3.76 -19.78 -21.86
CA GLU A 90 2.73 -20.80 -21.67
C GLU A 90 2.54 -21.61 -22.96
N ASN A 91 2.93 -22.88 -22.95
CA ASN A 91 2.71 -23.76 -24.10
C ASN A 91 2.68 -25.23 -23.70
N ALA A 92 1.52 -25.88 -23.72
CA ALA A 92 1.41 -27.27 -23.32
C ALA A 92 1.93 -28.30 -24.36
N LYS A 93 2.31 -27.86 -25.57
CA LYS A 93 2.67 -28.72 -26.72
C LYS A 93 4.17 -28.78 -26.99
N LEU A 94 4.93 -27.75 -26.63
CA LEU A 94 6.38 -27.75 -26.79
C LEU A 94 7.04 -28.80 -25.90
N ARG A 95 8.19 -29.31 -26.34
CA ARG A 95 8.96 -30.33 -25.61
C ARG A 95 10.43 -30.00 -25.68
N SER A 96 11.10 -30.19 -24.55
CA SER A 96 12.54 -30.11 -24.40
C SER A 96 13.25 -31.21 -25.16
N ARG A 97 14.59 -31.14 -25.20
CA ARG A 97 15.44 -32.24 -25.71
C ARG A 97 15.11 -33.59 -25.06
N ASN A 98 14.75 -33.59 -23.79
CA ASN A 98 14.45 -34.78 -22.99
C ASN A 98 13.01 -35.26 -23.17
N GLY A 99 12.18 -34.58 -23.98
CA GLY A 99 10.80 -34.95 -24.23
C GLY A 99 9.82 -34.52 -23.13
N THR A 100 10.28 -33.74 -22.15
CA THR A 100 9.46 -33.11 -21.11
C THR A 100 9.04 -31.70 -21.53
N LEU A 101 7.98 -31.13 -20.95
CA LEU A 101 7.62 -29.74 -21.24
C LEU A 101 8.61 -28.75 -20.63
N LEU A 102 9.10 -29.00 -19.41
CA LEU A 102 9.99 -28.07 -18.74
C LEU A 102 11.32 -27.90 -19.48
N PHE A 103 11.56 -26.67 -19.91
CA PHE A 103 12.87 -26.15 -20.29
C PHE A 103 12.90 -24.63 -20.13
N ILE A 104 14.11 -24.07 -20.13
CA ILE A 104 14.31 -22.62 -20.24
C ILE A 104 15.12 -22.28 -21.48
N GLU A 105 14.98 -21.05 -21.92
CA GLU A 105 15.93 -20.40 -22.81
C GLU A 105 16.57 -19.23 -22.07
N LEU A 106 17.90 -19.23 -22.02
CA LEU A 106 18.69 -18.19 -21.34
C LEU A 106 19.86 -17.82 -22.25
N ASN A 107 19.97 -16.54 -22.60
CA ASN A 107 21.05 -16.01 -23.43
C ASN A 107 21.27 -16.81 -24.74
N GLY A 108 20.17 -17.23 -25.38
CA GLY A 108 20.20 -18.02 -26.62
C GLY A 108 20.58 -19.49 -26.46
N GLU A 109 20.69 -20.01 -25.23
CA GLU A 109 20.88 -21.44 -24.96
C GLU A 109 19.58 -22.11 -24.49
N HIS A 110 19.20 -23.21 -25.14
CA HIS A 110 18.16 -24.12 -24.66
C HIS A 110 18.71 -25.03 -23.55
N ILE A 111 18.12 -24.97 -22.37
CA ILE A 111 18.50 -25.75 -21.19
C ILE A 111 17.28 -26.55 -20.72
N SER A 112 17.42 -27.87 -20.68
CA SER A 112 16.37 -28.81 -20.30
C SER A 112 16.78 -29.59 -19.06
N ASP A 113 15.81 -30.15 -18.33
CA ASP A 113 15.95 -30.86 -17.04
C ASP A 113 16.01 -29.92 -15.83
N SER A 114 15.14 -30.10 -14.83
CA SER A 114 15.01 -29.18 -13.70
C SER A 114 16.29 -29.05 -12.89
N ASP A 115 17.03 -30.13 -12.68
CA ASP A 115 18.27 -30.10 -11.91
C ASP A 115 19.38 -29.40 -12.71
N LEU A 116 19.50 -29.70 -14.00
CA LEU A 116 20.46 -29.00 -14.84
C LEU A 116 20.13 -27.51 -14.97
N ILE A 117 18.85 -27.17 -15.09
CA ILE A 117 18.39 -25.78 -15.12
C ILE A 117 18.77 -25.07 -13.83
N GLU A 118 18.47 -25.66 -12.66
CA GLU A 118 18.86 -25.10 -11.37
C GLU A 118 20.37 -24.88 -11.29
N ILE A 119 21.19 -25.88 -11.65
CA ILE A 119 22.66 -25.76 -11.66
C ILE A 119 23.11 -24.58 -12.52
N ARG A 120 22.56 -24.44 -13.73
CA ARG A 120 22.92 -23.35 -14.66
C ARG A 120 22.48 -21.99 -14.15
N LEU A 121 21.29 -21.89 -13.56
CA LEU A 121 20.80 -20.65 -12.95
C LEU A 121 21.67 -20.25 -11.75
N ARG A 122 22.01 -21.21 -10.87
CA ARG A 122 22.89 -20.96 -9.72
C ARG A 122 24.27 -20.47 -10.14
N GLN A 123 24.85 -21.07 -11.19
CA GLN A 123 26.14 -20.66 -11.75
C GLN A 123 26.07 -19.27 -12.40
N HIS A 124 25.07 -19.02 -13.23
CA HIS A 124 24.94 -17.78 -14.01
C HIS A 124 24.63 -16.57 -13.12
N PHE A 125 23.65 -16.71 -12.22
CA PHE A 125 23.17 -15.63 -11.33
C PHE A 125 23.89 -15.59 -9.98
N LYS A 126 24.87 -16.47 -9.74
CA LYS A 126 25.67 -16.55 -8.51
C LYS A 126 24.80 -16.70 -7.25
N ILE A 127 23.79 -17.57 -7.35
CA ILE A 127 22.90 -17.90 -6.22
C ILE A 127 23.75 -18.48 -5.08
N PRO A 128 23.60 -17.99 -3.83
CA PRO A 128 24.39 -18.45 -2.71
C PRO A 128 24.16 -19.94 -2.45
N SER A 129 25.23 -20.63 -2.04
CA SER A 129 25.16 -22.04 -1.66
C SER A 129 25.17 -22.18 -0.14
N LEU A 130 24.61 -23.28 0.35
CA LEU A 130 24.66 -23.63 1.76
C LEU A 130 26.08 -24.05 2.17
N PRO A 131 26.41 -24.08 3.48
CA PRO A 131 27.62 -24.72 3.97
C PRO A 131 27.74 -26.15 3.42
N SER A 132 28.95 -26.61 3.10
CA SER A 132 29.16 -27.84 2.31
C SER A 132 28.42 -29.09 2.81
N GLU A 133 28.33 -29.28 4.13
CA GLU A 133 27.57 -30.39 4.72
C GLU A 133 26.05 -30.24 4.49
N GLN A 134 25.52 -29.04 4.74
CA GLN A 134 24.10 -28.74 4.49
C GLN A 134 23.76 -28.81 3.00
N GLU A 135 24.66 -28.38 2.11
CA GLU A 135 24.49 -28.49 0.66
C GLU A 135 24.43 -29.96 0.21
N ALA A 136 25.22 -30.84 0.82
CA ALA A 136 25.18 -32.28 0.55
C ALA A 136 23.83 -32.88 1.00
N HIS A 137 23.36 -32.51 2.19
CA HIS A 137 22.05 -32.92 2.70
C HIS A 137 20.90 -32.37 1.83
N ALA A 138 20.96 -31.10 1.46
CA ALA A 138 20.00 -30.46 0.56
C ALA A 138 19.95 -31.18 -0.80
N THR A 139 21.10 -31.54 -1.35
CA THR A 139 21.18 -32.31 -2.61
C THR A 139 20.49 -33.67 -2.47
N ALA A 140 20.74 -34.41 -1.37
CA ALA A 140 20.10 -35.71 -1.13
C ALA A 140 18.58 -35.58 -0.96
N LEU A 141 18.12 -34.58 -0.22
CA LEU A 141 16.70 -34.29 -0.02
C LEU A 141 16.01 -33.87 -1.32
N THR A 142 16.64 -33.03 -2.14
CA THR A 142 16.13 -32.67 -3.47
C THR A 142 15.99 -33.90 -4.35
N ARG A 143 16.98 -34.80 -4.38
CA ARG A 143 16.89 -36.06 -5.16
C ARG A 143 15.81 -36.99 -4.63
N MET A 144 15.59 -37.03 -3.31
CA MET A 144 14.48 -37.78 -2.71
C MET A 144 13.13 -37.20 -3.12
N ALA A 145 12.96 -35.87 -3.03
CA ALA A 145 11.74 -35.16 -3.41
C ALA A 145 11.42 -35.34 -4.90
N ASP A 146 12.39 -35.05 -5.78
CA ASP A 146 12.22 -35.00 -7.23
C ASP A 146 12.15 -36.39 -7.89
N ASN A 147 12.50 -37.46 -7.15
CA ASN A 147 12.45 -38.83 -7.66
C ASN A 147 11.52 -39.72 -6.83
N HIS A 148 11.94 -40.15 -5.63
CA HIS A 148 11.20 -41.17 -4.87
C HIS A 148 9.82 -40.66 -4.43
N LEU A 149 9.77 -39.50 -3.76
CA LEU A 149 8.51 -38.89 -3.33
C LEU A 149 7.62 -38.52 -4.53
N PHE A 150 8.18 -37.88 -5.57
CA PHE A 150 7.44 -37.56 -6.80
C PHE A 150 6.71 -38.79 -7.38
N HIS A 151 7.38 -39.93 -7.48
CA HIS A 151 6.78 -41.14 -8.04
C HIS A 151 5.66 -41.73 -7.18
N ILE A 152 5.76 -41.62 -5.85
CA ILE A 152 4.70 -41.97 -4.91
C ILE A 152 3.51 -41.02 -5.07
N LEU A 153 3.75 -39.70 -5.03
CA LEU A 153 2.71 -38.69 -5.17
C LEU A 153 1.95 -38.84 -6.49
N MET A 154 2.66 -39.10 -7.59
CA MET A 154 2.04 -39.31 -8.90
C MET A 154 1.16 -40.57 -8.97
N ARG A 155 1.46 -41.64 -8.21
CA ARG A 155 0.63 -42.86 -8.17
C ARG A 155 -0.77 -42.55 -7.61
N TYR A 156 -0.85 -41.79 -6.53
CA TYR A 156 -2.13 -41.33 -5.98
C TYR A 156 -2.78 -40.27 -6.88
N HIS A 157 -2.02 -39.26 -7.31
CA HIS A 157 -2.57 -38.12 -8.05
C HIS A 157 -3.16 -38.53 -9.41
N CYS A 158 -2.59 -39.54 -10.09
CA CYS A 158 -3.10 -40.05 -11.36
C CYS A 158 -4.17 -41.14 -11.23
N ALA A 159 -4.53 -41.56 -10.01
CA ALA A 159 -5.57 -42.56 -9.78
C ALA A 159 -6.98 -42.00 -10.05
N ASP A 160 -7.18 -40.71 -9.77
CA ASP A 160 -8.46 -40.03 -9.89
C ASP A 160 -8.75 -39.48 -11.29
N ASN A 161 -10.03 -39.50 -11.68
CA ASN A 161 -10.48 -38.97 -12.97
C ASN A 161 -10.30 -37.44 -13.07
N ILE A 162 -10.29 -36.74 -11.95
CA ILE A 162 -10.14 -35.28 -11.91
C ILE A 162 -8.76 -34.84 -12.45
N PHE A 163 -7.71 -35.63 -12.23
CA PHE A 163 -6.39 -35.38 -12.82
C PHE A 163 -6.43 -35.32 -14.34
N TYR A 164 -7.04 -36.33 -14.99
CA TYR A 164 -7.13 -36.39 -16.44
C TYR A 164 -8.04 -35.30 -17.00
N LYS A 165 -9.13 -34.98 -16.29
CA LYS A 165 -9.99 -33.84 -16.64
C LYS A 165 -9.18 -32.54 -16.67
N THR A 166 -8.49 -32.21 -15.58
CA THR A 166 -7.64 -31.00 -15.48
C THR A 166 -6.52 -30.99 -16.52
N PHE A 167 -5.88 -32.14 -16.76
CA PHE A 167 -4.83 -32.25 -17.78
C PHE A 167 -5.37 -32.03 -19.21
N LEU A 168 -6.55 -32.55 -19.54
CA LEU A 168 -7.19 -32.31 -20.83
C LEU A 168 -7.65 -30.86 -21.00
N GLU A 169 -8.15 -30.24 -19.94
CA GLU A 169 -8.48 -28.80 -19.93
C GLU A 169 -7.23 -27.96 -20.24
N LEU A 170 -6.07 -28.28 -19.64
CA LEU A 170 -4.78 -27.62 -19.93
C LEU A 170 -4.30 -27.80 -21.38
N LEU A 171 -4.78 -28.83 -22.08
CA LEU A 171 -4.50 -29.07 -23.49
C LEU A 171 -5.56 -28.45 -24.43
N ASP A 172 -6.47 -27.64 -23.89
CA ASP A 172 -7.56 -26.97 -24.60
C ASP A 172 -8.52 -27.96 -25.31
N PHE A 173 -8.74 -29.14 -24.70
CA PHE A 173 -9.77 -30.06 -25.19
C PHE A 173 -11.18 -29.49 -24.97
N ASN A 174 -12.08 -29.77 -25.91
CA ASN A 174 -13.47 -29.37 -25.81
C ASN A 174 -14.16 -30.04 -24.59
N PRO A 175 -14.79 -29.28 -23.67
CA PRO A 175 -15.45 -29.83 -22.49
C PRO A 175 -16.43 -30.98 -22.74
N TYR A 176 -17.11 -31.00 -23.90
CA TYR A 176 -18.03 -32.08 -24.26
C TYR A 176 -17.32 -33.41 -24.58
N ILE A 177 -16.06 -33.37 -25.02
CA ILE A 177 -15.26 -34.55 -25.39
C ILE A 177 -14.49 -35.07 -24.17
N ILE A 178 -14.20 -34.21 -23.18
CA ILE A 178 -13.38 -34.58 -22.01
C ILE A 178 -13.90 -35.84 -21.30
N PRO A 179 -15.19 -35.97 -20.93
CA PRO A 179 -15.69 -37.17 -20.25
C PRO A 179 -15.45 -38.46 -21.05
N LEU A 180 -15.54 -38.39 -22.38
CA LEU A 180 -15.30 -39.53 -23.27
C LEU A 180 -13.81 -39.86 -23.41
N ALA A 181 -12.94 -38.86 -23.34
CA ALA A 181 -11.49 -39.02 -23.47
C ALA A 181 -10.82 -39.56 -22.20
N ILE A 182 -11.36 -39.25 -21.01
CA ILE A 182 -10.80 -39.67 -19.70
C ILE A 182 -10.38 -41.15 -19.64
N PRO A 183 -11.23 -42.15 -19.97
CA PRO A 183 -10.83 -43.56 -19.87
C PRO A 183 -9.63 -43.91 -20.75
N PHE A 184 -9.56 -43.34 -21.96
CA PHE A 184 -8.41 -43.52 -22.87
C PHE A 184 -7.15 -42.85 -22.32
N MET A 185 -7.28 -41.63 -21.79
CA MET A 185 -6.16 -40.91 -21.17
C MET A 185 -5.65 -41.62 -19.93
N LYS A 186 -6.54 -42.21 -19.13
CA LYS A 186 -6.18 -43.05 -17.98
C LYS A 186 -5.38 -44.28 -18.42
N GLN A 187 -5.80 -44.95 -19.48
CA GLN A 187 -5.07 -46.10 -20.01
C GLN A 187 -3.69 -45.72 -20.59
N ILE A 188 -3.61 -44.62 -21.34
CA ILE A 188 -2.38 -44.21 -22.03
C ILE A 188 -1.43 -43.49 -21.08
N ILE A 189 -1.85 -42.35 -20.51
CA ILE A 189 -1.02 -41.52 -19.64
C ILE A 189 -0.90 -42.16 -18.26
N GLY A 190 -2.01 -42.58 -17.65
CA GLY A 190 -1.98 -43.25 -16.35
C GLY A 190 -1.16 -44.53 -16.38
N GLY A 191 -1.36 -45.36 -17.41
CA GLY A 191 -0.55 -46.55 -17.63
C GLY A 191 0.94 -46.27 -17.82
N GLN A 192 1.30 -45.15 -18.47
CA GLN A 192 2.70 -44.74 -18.60
C GLN A 192 3.29 -44.22 -17.28
N ILE A 193 2.54 -43.41 -16.54
CA ILE A 193 2.94 -42.91 -15.21
C ILE A 193 3.16 -44.10 -14.28
N TYR A 194 2.21 -45.04 -14.23
CA TYR A 194 2.32 -46.25 -13.41
C TYR A 194 3.59 -47.03 -13.75
N LYS A 195 3.83 -47.35 -15.03
CA LYS A 195 5.05 -48.07 -15.46
C LYS A 195 6.33 -47.34 -15.11
N ASN A 196 6.36 -46.02 -15.27
CA ASN A 196 7.51 -45.20 -14.92
C ASN A 196 7.76 -45.21 -13.41
N SER A 197 6.72 -45.02 -12.60
CA SER A 197 6.82 -45.10 -11.13
C SER A 197 7.25 -46.50 -10.70
N THR A 198 6.67 -47.57 -11.24
CA THR A 198 7.09 -48.94 -10.94
C THR A 198 8.56 -49.19 -11.26
N SER A 199 9.06 -48.62 -12.37
CA SER A 199 10.48 -48.73 -12.74
C SER A 199 11.40 -47.92 -11.81
N ALA A 200 10.90 -46.86 -11.19
CA ALA A 200 11.69 -45.93 -10.38
C ALA A 200 11.73 -46.32 -8.90
N ILE A 201 10.59 -46.73 -8.33
CA ILE A 201 10.47 -47.01 -6.89
C ILE A 201 10.13 -48.48 -6.59
N GLY A 202 9.64 -49.26 -7.57
CA GLY A 202 9.09 -50.60 -7.36
C GLY A 202 7.57 -50.62 -7.48
N ASP A 203 6.98 -51.81 -7.53
CA ASP A 203 5.53 -51.98 -7.42
C ASP A 203 5.16 -52.43 -6.01
N PHE A 204 4.13 -51.78 -5.46
CA PHE A 204 3.75 -51.90 -4.06
C PHE A 204 2.24 -52.02 -3.93
N GLU A 205 1.81 -52.74 -2.90
CA GLU A 205 0.41 -52.72 -2.47
C GLU A 205 0.04 -51.32 -1.91
N PRO A 206 -1.25 -50.94 -1.90
CA PRO A 206 -1.67 -49.62 -1.46
C PRO A 206 -1.19 -49.23 -0.05
N GLU A 207 -1.20 -50.17 0.89
CA GLU A 207 -0.74 -49.96 2.27
C GLU A 207 0.78 -49.76 2.33
N GLU A 208 1.56 -50.55 1.59
CA GLU A 208 3.02 -50.41 1.50
C GLU A 208 3.42 -49.07 0.87
N LEU A 209 2.69 -48.64 -0.17
CA LEU A 209 2.90 -47.34 -0.81
C LEU A 209 2.61 -46.18 0.16
N ASP A 210 1.58 -46.33 1.00
CA ASP A 210 1.22 -45.36 2.03
C ASP A 210 2.28 -45.30 3.14
N GLU A 211 2.82 -46.44 3.57
CA GLU A 211 3.94 -46.49 4.50
C GLU A 211 5.17 -45.74 3.95
N LEU A 212 5.48 -45.92 2.65
CA LEU A 212 6.56 -45.20 2.00
C LEU A 212 6.30 -43.69 1.90
N LEU A 213 5.05 -43.28 1.60
CA LEU A 213 4.64 -41.88 1.61
C LEU A 213 4.88 -41.26 3.00
N HIS A 214 4.40 -41.92 4.06
CA HIS A 214 4.58 -41.45 5.44
C HIS A 214 6.06 -41.39 5.82
N ARG A 215 6.85 -42.39 5.42
CA ARG A 215 8.29 -42.41 5.72
C ARG A 215 9.00 -41.22 5.08
N ASP A 216 8.74 -40.95 3.81
CA ASP A 216 9.37 -39.84 3.08
C ASP A 216 8.95 -38.49 3.67
N LEU A 217 7.64 -38.28 3.89
CA LEU A 217 7.14 -37.05 4.53
C LEU A 217 7.72 -36.87 5.94
N LYS A 218 7.89 -37.96 6.70
CA LYS A 218 8.50 -37.91 8.03
C LYS A 218 9.96 -37.48 8.01
N VAL A 219 10.71 -37.83 6.97
CA VAL A 219 12.09 -37.34 6.79
C VAL A 219 12.08 -35.82 6.65
N PHE A 220 11.23 -35.25 5.80
CA PHE A 220 11.13 -33.80 5.62
C PHE A 220 10.61 -33.11 6.88
N GLU A 221 9.63 -33.66 7.58
CA GLU A 221 9.15 -33.12 8.85
C GLU A 221 10.26 -33.12 9.91
N THR A 222 11.07 -34.18 9.97
CA THR A 222 12.20 -34.28 10.91
C THR A 222 13.29 -33.26 10.57
N VAL A 223 13.62 -33.06 9.29
CA VAL A 223 14.58 -32.04 8.88
C VAL A 223 14.06 -30.63 9.18
N LEU A 224 12.76 -30.39 8.91
CA LEU A 224 12.08 -29.13 9.18
C LEU A 224 12.08 -28.82 10.67
N GLU A 225 11.80 -29.79 11.54
CA GLU A 225 11.86 -29.64 13.01
C GLU A 225 10.93 -28.50 13.48
N ASP A 226 11.49 -27.42 14.04
CA ASP A 226 10.81 -26.16 14.38
C ASP A 226 11.38 -24.98 13.55
N LYS A 227 12.15 -25.27 12.50
CA LYS A 227 12.74 -24.27 11.60
C LYS A 227 11.68 -23.70 10.67
N LYS A 228 11.90 -22.47 10.22
CA LYS A 228 10.97 -21.79 9.30
C LYS A 228 10.94 -22.49 7.93
N PHE A 229 12.11 -22.83 7.41
CA PHE A 229 12.37 -23.60 6.18
C PHE A 229 13.39 -24.71 6.48
N LEU A 230 13.62 -25.64 5.56
CA LEU A 230 14.39 -26.88 5.80
C LEU A 230 15.80 -26.64 6.37
N PHE A 231 16.46 -25.56 5.95
CA PHE A 231 17.82 -25.20 6.37
C PHE A 231 17.91 -23.85 7.11
N GLY A 232 16.80 -23.34 7.66
CA GLY A 232 16.81 -22.15 8.53
C GLY A 232 15.73 -21.12 8.16
N ASP A 233 16.10 -19.85 8.14
CA ASP A 233 15.15 -18.73 7.99
C ASP A 233 14.94 -18.25 6.55
N GLN A 234 15.79 -18.70 5.62
CA GLN A 234 15.77 -18.34 4.20
C GLN A 234 15.27 -19.52 3.36
N ILE A 235 14.53 -19.21 2.30
CA ILE A 235 14.14 -20.21 1.30
C ILE A 235 15.38 -20.60 0.49
N THR A 236 15.57 -21.90 0.30
CA THR A 236 16.67 -22.50 -0.46
C THR A 236 16.12 -23.38 -1.59
N PRO A 237 16.92 -23.78 -2.60
CA PRO A 237 16.41 -24.56 -3.73
C PRO A 237 15.80 -25.92 -3.36
N VAL A 238 16.18 -26.49 -2.22
CA VAL A 238 15.58 -27.72 -1.69
C VAL A 238 14.19 -27.48 -1.10
N ASP A 239 13.94 -26.31 -0.50
CA ASP A 239 12.59 -25.89 -0.10
C ASP A 239 11.69 -25.76 -1.33
N ASP A 240 12.22 -25.15 -2.41
CA ASP A 240 11.50 -24.98 -3.67
C ASP A 240 11.14 -26.34 -4.30
N ALA A 241 12.08 -27.29 -4.30
CA ALA A 241 11.85 -28.65 -4.78
C ALA A 241 10.74 -29.33 -3.98
N PHE A 242 10.87 -29.36 -2.65
CA PHE A 242 9.92 -30.04 -1.77
C PHE A 242 8.53 -29.40 -1.81
N PHE A 243 8.45 -28.07 -1.67
CA PHE A 243 7.19 -27.33 -1.77
C PHE A 243 6.49 -27.58 -3.09
N SER A 244 7.23 -27.57 -4.21
CA SER A 244 6.62 -27.74 -5.52
C SER A 244 5.99 -29.12 -5.71
N GLN A 245 6.62 -30.18 -5.18
CA GLN A 245 6.05 -31.53 -5.20
C GLN A 245 4.70 -31.59 -4.45
N LEU A 246 4.64 -31.00 -3.25
CA LEU A 246 3.44 -30.97 -2.43
C LEU A 246 2.36 -30.05 -3.03
N ALA A 247 2.74 -28.86 -3.48
CA ALA A 247 1.82 -27.88 -4.05
C ALA A 247 1.12 -28.40 -5.30
N ALA A 248 1.82 -29.20 -6.12
CA ALA A 248 1.27 -29.81 -7.33
C ALA A 248 0.18 -30.85 -7.05
N VAL A 249 0.10 -31.40 -5.84
CA VAL A 249 -0.88 -32.44 -5.46
C VAL A 249 -1.87 -32.00 -4.38
N TYR A 250 -1.52 -31.00 -3.58
CA TYR A 250 -2.38 -30.48 -2.51
C TYR A 250 -3.39 -29.45 -3.02
N TYR A 251 -2.93 -28.49 -3.84
CA TYR A 251 -3.77 -27.35 -4.21
C TYR A 251 -4.79 -27.63 -5.34
N PRO A 252 -4.47 -28.39 -6.41
CA PRO A 252 -5.38 -28.54 -7.54
C PRO A 252 -6.73 -29.19 -7.19
N PHE A 253 -6.73 -30.29 -6.43
CA PHE A 253 -7.90 -31.04 -6.02
C PHE A 253 -7.59 -31.98 -4.85
N HIS A 254 -8.63 -32.39 -4.12
CA HIS A 254 -8.52 -33.26 -2.95
C HIS A 254 -8.32 -34.73 -3.35
N THR A 255 -7.36 -35.41 -2.72
CA THR A 255 -6.96 -36.81 -2.92
C THR A 255 -6.54 -37.45 -1.58
N HIS A 256 -6.13 -38.72 -1.59
CA HIS A 256 -5.51 -39.35 -0.41
C HIS A 256 -4.35 -38.53 0.19
N ILE A 257 -3.54 -37.88 -0.66
CA ILE A 257 -2.40 -37.08 -0.21
C ILE A 257 -2.84 -35.87 0.62
N THR A 258 -3.94 -35.20 0.25
CA THR A 258 -4.46 -34.07 1.04
C THR A 258 -4.90 -34.52 2.42
N GLU A 259 -5.52 -35.70 2.55
CA GLU A 259 -5.93 -36.25 3.84
C GLU A 259 -4.73 -36.58 4.74
N VAL A 260 -3.71 -37.23 4.18
CA VAL A 260 -2.44 -37.54 4.90
C VAL A 260 -1.74 -36.26 5.37
N LEU A 261 -1.65 -35.24 4.52
CA LEU A 261 -1.02 -33.97 4.90
C LEU A 261 -1.81 -33.22 5.98
N GLU A 262 -3.14 -33.22 5.91
CA GLU A 262 -4.02 -32.51 6.87
C GLU A 262 -4.06 -33.19 8.23
N LYS A 263 -4.08 -34.52 8.25
CA LYS A 263 -4.26 -35.31 9.47
C LYS A 263 -2.92 -35.65 10.14
N ASP A 264 -1.96 -36.12 9.35
CA ASP A 264 -0.76 -36.77 9.88
C ASP A 264 0.48 -35.86 9.82
N PHE A 265 0.52 -34.87 8.91
CA PHE A 265 1.66 -33.95 8.74
C PHE A 265 1.30 -32.45 8.70
N PRO A 266 0.57 -31.91 9.70
CA PRO A 266 0.16 -30.50 9.70
C PRO A 266 1.33 -29.50 9.68
N LYS A 267 2.50 -29.86 10.25
CA LYS A 267 3.72 -29.03 10.21
C LYS A 267 4.22 -28.81 8.78
N ILE A 268 4.07 -29.80 7.90
CA ILE A 268 4.43 -29.69 6.49
C ILE A 268 3.48 -28.72 5.77
N LEU A 269 2.18 -28.74 6.10
CA LEU A 269 1.23 -27.76 5.56
C LEU A 269 1.54 -26.34 6.01
N GLU A 270 1.91 -26.16 7.28
CA GLU A 270 2.37 -24.85 7.76
C GLU A 270 3.62 -24.38 6.98
N PHE A 271 4.55 -25.28 6.67
CA PHE A 271 5.69 -24.99 5.79
C PHE A 271 5.22 -24.53 4.39
N CYS A 272 4.27 -25.23 3.77
CA CYS A 272 3.72 -24.83 2.47
C CYS A 272 3.08 -23.43 2.51
N GLU A 273 2.31 -23.12 3.55
CA GLU A 273 1.71 -21.80 3.71
C GLU A 273 2.75 -20.70 3.98
N ARG A 274 3.87 -21.01 4.66
CA ARG A 274 5.00 -20.08 4.82
C ARG A 274 5.68 -19.76 3.49
N VAL A 275 5.98 -20.78 2.68
CA VAL A 275 6.58 -20.58 1.33
C VAL A 275 5.63 -19.74 0.45
N LYS A 276 4.35 -20.10 0.41
CA LYS A 276 3.32 -19.36 -0.33
C LYS A 276 3.15 -17.90 0.14
N SER A 277 3.16 -17.67 1.45
CA SER A 277 3.03 -16.33 2.02
C SER A 277 4.24 -15.44 1.70
N ALA A 278 5.45 -16.00 1.71
CA ALA A 278 6.66 -15.29 1.29
C ALA A 278 6.54 -14.78 -0.15
N MET A 279 5.96 -15.58 -1.05
CA MET A 279 5.74 -15.19 -2.46
C MET A 279 4.67 -14.11 -2.66
N ILE A 280 3.74 -13.92 -1.71
CA ILE A 280 2.66 -12.91 -1.80
C ILE A 280 3.11 -11.55 -1.24
N LEU A 281 3.92 -11.56 -0.18
CA LEU A 281 4.37 -10.33 0.50
C LEU A 281 5.13 -9.37 -0.44
N GLU A 282 5.89 -9.90 -1.40
CA GLU A 282 6.58 -9.10 -2.42
C GLU A 282 5.61 -8.27 -3.28
N ILE A 283 4.47 -8.87 -3.67
CA ILE A 283 3.45 -8.19 -4.48
C ILE A 283 2.81 -7.05 -3.66
N ILE A 284 2.53 -7.30 -2.38
CA ILE A 284 1.93 -6.28 -1.50
C ILE A 284 2.90 -5.11 -1.29
N ALA A 285 4.20 -5.39 -1.09
CA ALA A 285 5.22 -4.36 -0.95
C ALA A 285 5.30 -3.46 -2.19
N ILE A 286 5.25 -4.05 -3.39
CA ILE A 286 5.22 -3.30 -4.66
C ILE A 286 3.98 -2.41 -4.75
N ILE A 287 2.79 -2.93 -4.40
CA ILE A 287 1.54 -2.15 -4.40
C ILE A 287 1.65 -0.95 -3.46
N ILE A 288 2.18 -1.14 -2.25
CA ILE A 288 2.36 -0.05 -1.27
C ILE A 288 3.30 1.04 -1.83
N ILE A 289 4.40 0.65 -2.45
CA ILE A 289 5.35 1.60 -3.08
C ILE A 289 4.65 2.39 -4.19
N VAL A 290 3.88 1.73 -5.06
CA VAL A 290 3.13 2.39 -6.14
C VAL A 290 2.10 3.38 -5.58
N LEU A 291 1.34 2.98 -4.54
CA LEU A 291 0.37 3.88 -3.89
C LEU A 291 1.05 5.10 -3.25
N TYR A 292 2.24 4.91 -2.67
CA TYR A 292 3.03 6.01 -2.11
C TYR A 292 3.51 6.97 -3.21
N LEU A 293 4.03 6.44 -4.32
CA LEU A 293 4.46 7.24 -5.48
C LEU A 293 3.29 8.02 -6.10
N LEU A 294 2.11 7.40 -6.26
CA LEU A 294 0.92 8.08 -6.74
C LEU A 294 0.49 9.23 -5.82
N LYS A 295 0.55 9.02 -4.50
CA LYS A 295 0.25 10.05 -3.51
C LYS A 295 1.25 11.22 -3.58
N LEU A 296 2.53 10.92 -3.79
CA LEU A 296 3.57 11.93 -3.98
C LEU A 296 3.35 12.74 -5.26
N ILE A 297 3.06 12.07 -6.38
CA ILE A 297 2.75 12.73 -7.66
C ILE A 297 1.53 13.63 -7.52
N PHE A 298 0.46 13.15 -6.88
CA PHE A 298 -0.73 13.97 -6.62
C PHE A 298 -0.41 15.20 -5.76
N TRP A 299 0.44 15.05 -4.74
CA TRP A 299 0.88 16.16 -3.90
C TRP A 299 1.71 17.19 -4.68
N ILE A 300 2.65 16.74 -5.53
CA ILE A 300 3.42 17.61 -6.42
C ILE A 300 2.47 18.34 -7.38
N PHE A 301 1.55 17.61 -8.01
CA PHE A 301 0.58 18.18 -8.93
C PHE A 301 -0.25 19.28 -8.28
N LYS A 302 -0.82 18.99 -7.10
CA LYS A 302 -1.61 19.96 -6.32
C LYS A 302 -0.78 21.19 -5.96
N THR A 303 0.47 21.01 -5.54
CA THR A 303 1.33 22.10 -5.08
C THR A 303 1.74 23.06 -6.19
N PHE A 304 2.05 22.54 -7.38
CA PHE A 304 2.62 23.34 -8.46
C PHE A 304 1.63 23.76 -9.56
N PHE A 305 0.56 23.00 -9.78
CA PHE A 305 -0.34 23.21 -10.92
C PHE A 305 -1.74 23.68 -10.53
N THR A 306 -2.02 23.88 -9.24
CA THR A 306 -3.29 24.48 -8.81
C THR A 306 -3.05 25.84 -8.17
N THR A 307 -3.76 26.85 -8.65
CA THR A 307 -3.84 28.14 -7.96
C THR A 307 -4.65 27.97 -6.67
N PRO A 308 -4.20 28.52 -5.54
CA PRO A 308 -4.98 28.50 -4.31
C PRO A 308 -6.37 29.11 -4.57
N SER A 309 -7.43 28.33 -4.41
CA SER A 309 -8.80 28.82 -4.46
C SER A 309 -9.29 29.14 -3.05
N VAL A 310 -10.14 30.16 -2.94
CA VAL A 310 -10.83 30.45 -1.67
C VAL A 310 -11.79 29.30 -1.41
N PRO A 311 -11.72 28.62 -0.24
CA PRO A 311 -12.66 27.57 0.10
C PRO A 311 -14.10 28.07 0.03
N SER A 312 -15.01 27.22 -0.42
CA SER A 312 -16.45 27.53 -0.42
C SER A 312 -16.93 27.84 1.00
N THR A 313 -17.88 28.77 1.13
CA THR A 313 -18.50 29.09 2.43
C THR A 313 -19.05 27.82 3.08
N PRO A 314 -18.67 27.50 4.33
CA PRO A 314 -19.22 26.38 5.08
C PRO A 314 -20.75 26.46 5.17
N LYS A 315 -21.39 25.29 5.34
CA LYS A 315 -22.81 25.26 5.74
C LYS A 315 -22.96 25.89 7.11
N ILE A 316 -24.04 26.65 7.31
CA ILE A 316 -24.38 27.20 8.62
C ILE A 316 -24.52 26.09 9.67
N HIS A 317 -24.07 26.39 10.87
CA HIS A 317 -24.08 25.49 12.01
C HIS A 317 -25.35 25.65 12.85
N LYS A 318 -26.00 26.81 12.82
CA LYS A 318 -27.26 27.09 13.52
C LYS A 318 -28.43 27.24 12.52
N PRO A 319 -29.04 26.13 12.06
CA PRO A 319 -30.16 26.20 11.11
C PRO A 319 -31.46 26.71 11.75
N ASP A 320 -31.60 26.56 13.07
CA ASP A 320 -32.73 27.03 13.90
C ASP A 320 -32.45 28.41 14.50
N PHE A 321 -31.93 29.33 13.68
CA PHE A 321 -31.57 30.67 14.15
C PHE A 321 -32.79 31.53 14.47
N GLN A 322 -32.67 32.37 15.49
CA GLN A 322 -33.63 33.46 15.74
C GLN A 322 -33.30 34.63 14.81
N LYS A 323 -34.35 35.20 14.21
CA LYS A 323 -34.20 36.35 13.31
C LYS A 323 -33.57 37.53 14.07
N ASP A 324 -32.58 38.17 13.45
CA ASP A 324 -31.86 39.34 13.97
C ASP A 324 -31.09 39.10 15.27
N VAL A 325 -30.73 37.84 15.53
CA VAL A 325 -29.78 37.43 16.58
C VAL A 325 -28.47 36.98 15.92
N VAL A 326 -27.36 37.53 16.38
CA VAL A 326 -26.01 37.19 15.89
C VAL A 326 -25.45 36.00 16.67
N TYR A 327 -25.10 34.92 15.99
CA TYR A 327 -24.42 33.77 16.59
C TYR A 327 -22.91 33.91 16.41
N LEU A 328 -22.20 34.33 17.45
CA LEU A 328 -20.74 34.56 17.43
C LEU A 328 -19.99 33.27 17.78
N TYR A 329 -19.29 32.72 16.80
CA TYR A 329 -18.39 31.59 16.99
C TYR A 329 -17.00 32.09 17.35
N GLN A 330 -16.50 31.69 18.52
CA GLN A 330 -15.19 32.12 19.03
C GLN A 330 -14.50 31.06 19.88
N PHE A 331 -13.23 31.31 20.24
CA PHE A 331 -12.49 30.41 21.12
C PHE A 331 -13.12 30.33 22.52
N PRO A 332 -12.89 29.23 23.26
CA PRO A 332 -13.37 29.09 24.63
C PRO A 332 -12.90 30.22 25.54
N ARG A 333 -13.76 30.61 26.50
CA ARG A 333 -13.48 31.67 27.46
C ARG A 333 -12.32 31.32 28.40
N THR A 334 -11.67 32.36 28.92
CA THR A 334 -10.72 32.23 30.04
C THR A 334 -11.31 32.82 31.32
N ASN A 335 -10.64 32.60 32.45
CA ASN A 335 -11.10 33.11 33.74
C ASN A 335 -10.87 34.62 33.89
N THR A 336 -9.98 35.21 33.08
CA THR A 336 -9.47 36.57 33.24
C THR A 336 -9.94 37.51 32.13
N VAL A 337 -10.10 37.00 30.90
CA VAL A 337 -10.67 37.74 29.78
C VAL A 337 -11.69 36.89 29.00
N PRO A 338 -12.69 37.51 28.35
CA PRO A 338 -13.66 36.78 27.51
C PRO A 338 -12.98 35.98 26.39
N ASN A 339 -11.93 36.51 25.77
CA ASN A 339 -11.16 35.79 24.77
C ASN A 339 -9.70 36.23 24.71
N LEU A 340 -8.80 35.30 24.41
CA LEU A 340 -7.38 35.59 24.19
C LEU A 340 -7.08 36.09 22.78
N SER A 341 -7.93 35.73 21.80
CA SER A 341 -7.87 36.28 20.45
C SER A 341 -8.40 37.70 20.45
N SER A 342 -7.58 38.66 19.99
CA SER A 342 -7.98 40.07 19.91
C SER A 342 -9.13 40.28 18.95
N TYR A 343 -9.19 39.54 17.83
CA TYR A 343 -10.33 39.59 16.90
C TYR A 343 -11.63 39.08 17.53
N CYS A 344 -11.60 37.99 18.30
CA CYS A 344 -12.79 37.50 19.01
C CYS A 344 -13.26 38.54 20.03
N LEU A 345 -12.32 39.11 20.79
CA LEU A 345 -12.61 40.12 21.79
C LEU A 345 -13.12 41.44 21.18
N LYS A 346 -12.62 41.84 20.01
CA LYS A 346 -13.10 42.98 19.21
C LYS A 346 -14.58 42.82 18.89
N ILE A 347 -14.98 41.68 18.32
CA ILE A 347 -16.38 41.45 17.92
C ILE A 347 -17.30 41.30 19.12
N GLU A 348 -16.91 40.57 20.16
CA GLU A 348 -17.72 40.48 21.38
C GLU A 348 -17.91 41.86 22.04
N THR A 349 -16.86 42.69 22.07
CA THR A 349 -16.92 44.06 22.59
C THR A 349 -17.86 44.92 21.74
N PHE A 350 -17.75 44.85 20.41
CA PHE A 350 -18.62 45.57 19.48
C PHE A 350 -20.10 45.22 19.69
N LEU A 351 -20.45 43.93 19.70
CA LEU A 351 -21.83 43.47 19.90
C LEU A 351 -22.42 44.00 21.21
N ARG A 352 -21.62 44.00 22.28
CA ARG A 352 -22.04 44.51 23.60
C ARG A 352 -22.17 46.03 23.63
N ALA A 353 -21.19 46.74 23.08
CA ALA A 353 -21.15 48.20 23.05
C ALA A 353 -22.38 48.79 22.36
N PHE A 354 -22.80 48.19 21.25
CA PHE A 354 -23.93 48.62 20.45
C PHE A 354 -25.24 47.88 20.78
N LYS A 355 -25.25 47.07 21.85
CA LYS A 355 -26.42 46.32 22.33
C LYS A 355 -27.10 45.47 21.24
N ILE A 356 -26.30 44.87 20.37
CA ILE A 356 -26.76 43.98 19.32
C ILE A 356 -27.14 42.63 19.95
N PRO A 357 -28.35 42.07 19.69
CA PRO A 357 -28.73 40.76 20.19
C PRO A 357 -27.77 39.67 19.68
N HIS A 358 -27.16 38.91 20.59
CA HIS A 358 -26.19 37.90 20.21
C HIS A 358 -26.14 36.71 21.18
N GLU A 359 -25.73 35.56 20.64
CA GLU A 359 -25.40 34.34 21.37
C GLU A 359 -23.92 33.98 21.11
N ILE A 360 -23.23 33.49 22.14
CA ILE A 360 -21.81 33.14 22.06
C ILE A 360 -21.67 31.63 21.99
N ILE A 361 -21.05 31.15 20.91
CA ILE A 361 -20.79 29.74 20.66
C ILE A 361 -19.28 29.49 20.75
N GLU A 362 -18.88 28.86 21.85
CA GLU A 362 -17.48 28.52 22.11
C GLU A 362 -17.09 27.25 21.36
N THR A 363 -16.00 27.31 20.59
CA THR A 363 -15.55 26.17 19.79
C THR A 363 -14.03 26.08 19.68
N PRO A 364 -13.42 24.92 19.98
CA PRO A 364 -12.00 24.70 19.74
C PRO A 364 -11.70 24.37 18.27
N SER A 365 -12.67 23.83 17.52
CA SER A 365 -12.44 23.16 16.24
C SER A 365 -13.08 23.83 15.02
N LEU A 366 -14.23 24.50 15.16
CA LEU A 366 -14.89 25.13 14.02
C LEU A 366 -14.09 26.33 13.52
N ARG A 367 -14.10 26.55 12.20
CA ARG A 367 -13.39 27.64 11.53
C ARG A 367 -14.25 28.18 10.40
N SER A 368 -14.06 29.46 10.12
CA SER A 368 -14.63 30.11 8.95
C SER A 368 -14.06 29.54 7.65
N ARG A 369 -14.60 29.96 6.50
CA ARG A 369 -14.01 29.65 5.17
C ARG A 369 -12.55 30.11 5.03
N ASN A 370 -12.13 31.09 5.83
CA ASN A 370 -10.75 31.60 5.87
C ASN A 370 -9.86 30.77 6.83
N GLY A 371 -10.40 29.75 7.49
CA GLY A 371 -9.68 28.93 8.46
C GLY A 371 -9.45 29.61 9.82
N THR A 372 -10.21 30.66 10.13
CA THR A 372 -10.02 31.52 11.32
C THR A 372 -11.28 31.63 12.19
N LEU A 373 -11.08 32.07 13.43
CA LEU A 373 -12.11 32.60 14.34
C LEU A 373 -11.75 34.07 14.65
N PRO A 374 -12.74 34.95 14.88
CA PRO A 374 -14.17 34.67 14.95
C PRO A 374 -14.83 34.55 13.56
N PHE A 375 -16.03 33.97 13.54
CA PHE A 375 -17.03 34.18 12.49
C PHE A 375 -18.41 34.33 13.11
N VAL A 376 -19.38 34.89 12.37
CA VAL A 376 -20.76 34.96 12.83
C VAL A 376 -21.72 34.28 11.86
N GLU A 377 -22.83 33.81 12.39
CA GLU A 377 -24.01 33.46 11.61
C GLU A 377 -25.13 34.43 11.94
N LEU A 378 -25.71 35.08 10.91
CA LEU A 378 -26.82 36.01 11.04
C LEU A 378 -27.85 35.71 9.95
N ASN A 379 -29.09 35.45 10.35
CA ASN A 379 -30.21 35.22 9.42
C ASN A 379 -29.92 34.13 8.36
N GLY A 380 -29.16 33.09 8.74
CA GLY A 380 -28.76 32.01 7.84
C GLY A 380 -27.57 32.33 6.92
N GLU A 381 -26.93 33.49 7.08
CA GLU A 381 -25.69 33.83 6.39
C GLU A 381 -24.48 33.61 7.30
N HIS A 382 -23.46 32.90 6.79
CA HIS A 382 -22.16 32.74 7.44
C HIS A 382 -21.19 33.86 7.01
N ILE A 383 -20.79 34.71 7.96
CA ILE A 383 -19.94 35.88 7.73
C ILE A 383 -18.56 35.65 8.37
N PRO A 384 -17.50 35.46 7.58
CA PRO A 384 -16.13 35.30 8.08
C PRO A 384 -15.48 36.67 8.32
N ASP A 385 -14.34 36.67 9.03
CA ASP A 385 -13.43 37.82 9.22
C ASP A 385 -14.00 38.97 10.06
N SER A 386 -13.27 39.41 11.09
CA SER A 386 -13.75 40.44 12.01
C SER A 386 -14.14 41.76 11.33
N ASP A 387 -13.44 42.17 10.27
CA ASP A 387 -13.73 43.43 9.61
C ASP A 387 -15.00 43.37 8.75
N LEU A 388 -15.17 42.25 8.04
CA LEU A 388 -16.39 41.98 7.28
C LEU A 388 -17.60 41.78 8.19
N ILE A 389 -17.41 41.10 9.33
CA ILE A 389 -18.43 40.95 10.37
C ILE A 389 -18.88 42.34 10.84
N GLU A 390 -17.94 43.17 11.28
CA GLU A 390 -18.26 44.52 11.75
C GLU A 390 -19.00 45.34 10.67
N THR A 391 -18.48 45.34 9.44
CA THR A 391 -19.08 46.08 8.32
C THR A 391 -20.54 45.68 8.09
N LYS A 392 -20.81 44.38 7.96
CA LYS A 392 -22.17 43.86 7.73
C LYS A 392 -23.11 44.10 8.90
N LEU A 393 -22.61 43.97 10.13
CA LEU A 393 -23.43 44.21 11.32
C LEU A 393 -23.77 45.69 11.48
N ARG A 394 -22.82 46.61 11.18
CA ARG A 394 -23.10 48.05 11.19
C ARG A 394 -24.19 48.42 10.20
N GLU A 395 -24.13 47.84 8.99
CA GLU A 395 -25.16 48.02 7.96
C GLU A 395 -26.51 47.46 8.42
N HIS A 396 -26.57 46.19 8.82
CA HIS A 396 -27.82 45.50 9.21
C HIS A 396 -28.51 46.14 10.41
N PHE A 397 -27.74 46.51 11.45
CA PHE A 397 -28.27 47.09 12.69
C PHE A 397 -28.24 48.62 12.72
N HIS A 398 -27.91 49.28 11.60
CA HIS A 398 -27.90 50.73 11.45
C HIS A 398 -27.04 51.44 12.51
N VAL A 399 -25.85 50.90 12.79
CA VAL A 399 -24.89 51.50 13.72
C VAL A 399 -24.34 52.79 13.09
N PRO A 400 -24.43 53.94 13.77
CA PRO A 400 -24.06 55.23 13.16
C PRO A 400 -22.57 55.31 12.84
N ASN A 401 -22.27 55.88 11.67
CA ASN A 401 -20.90 56.18 11.24
C ASN A 401 -20.43 57.52 11.80
N LEU A 402 -19.11 57.69 11.87
CA LEU A 402 -18.49 58.98 12.15
C LEU A 402 -18.58 59.89 10.91
N ALA A 403 -18.21 61.16 11.08
CA ALA A 403 -17.96 62.04 9.95
C ALA A 403 -16.86 61.43 9.04
N PRO A 404 -16.92 61.61 7.71
CA PRO A 404 -16.05 60.89 6.77
C PRO A 404 -14.55 60.94 7.10
N GLU A 405 -14.04 62.09 7.54
CA GLU A 405 -12.63 62.24 7.94
C GLU A 405 -12.27 61.41 9.17
N LEU A 406 -13.15 61.40 10.17
CA LEU A 406 -12.96 60.61 11.39
C LEU A 406 -13.14 59.12 11.12
N GLU A 407 -14.04 58.73 10.22
CA GLU A 407 -14.20 57.34 9.81
C GLU A 407 -12.94 56.82 9.07
N ALA A 408 -12.30 57.67 8.27
CA ALA A 408 -11.01 57.36 7.65
C ALA A 408 -9.90 57.17 8.70
N GLN A 409 -9.83 58.07 9.70
CA GLN A 409 -8.89 57.92 10.82
C GLN A 409 -9.17 56.65 11.64
N ALA A 410 -10.44 56.35 11.92
CA ALA A 410 -10.88 55.15 12.62
C ALA A 410 -10.44 53.88 11.88
N THR A 411 -10.63 53.86 10.56
CA THR A 411 -10.18 52.75 9.70
C THR A 411 -8.66 52.56 9.78
N ALA A 412 -7.89 53.65 9.69
CA ALA A 412 -6.43 53.60 9.79
C ALA A 412 -5.95 53.06 11.14
N ILE A 413 -6.55 53.52 12.25
CA ILE A 413 -6.23 53.03 13.59
C ILE A 413 -6.60 51.55 13.73
N SER A 414 -7.78 51.14 13.25
CA SER A 414 -8.19 49.73 13.25
C SER A 414 -7.21 48.86 12.46
N ARG A 415 -6.74 49.28 11.28
CA ARG A 415 -5.73 48.53 10.51
C ARG A 415 -4.38 48.47 11.22
N LEU A 416 -3.97 49.55 11.89
CA LEU A 416 -2.74 49.59 12.67
C LEU A 416 -2.78 48.53 13.78
N VAL A 417 -3.87 48.49 14.55
CA VAL A 417 -3.98 47.56 15.68
C VAL A 417 -4.21 46.11 15.24
N ASP A 418 -5.09 45.88 14.28
CA ASP A 418 -5.46 44.55 13.80
C ASP A 418 -4.32 43.84 13.04
N ASN A 419 -3.33 44.58 12.51
CA ASN A 419 -2.22 44.02 11.75
C ASN A 419 -0.86 44.22 12.43
N HIS A 420 -0.39 45.47 12.51
CA HIS A 420 0.99 45.76 12.91
C HIS A 420 1.17 45.54 14.41
N LEU A 421 0.34 46.17 15.24
CA LEU A 421 0.42 46.02 16.69
C LEU A 421 0.18 44.58 17.13
N LEU A 422 -0.84 43.90 16.58
CA LEU A 422 -1.08 42.48 16.85
C LEU A 422 0.13 41.61 16.54
N GLY A 423 0.78 41.82 15.39
CA GLY A 423 1.97 41.06 15.00
C GLY A 423 3.13 41.22 16.01
N LEU A 424 3.28 42.41 16.59
CA LEU A 424 4.28 42.69 17.62
C LEU A 424 3.88 42.08 18.98
N ILE A 425 2.62 42.26 19.39
CA ILE A 425 2.10 41.81 20.70
C ILE A 425 1.99 40.28 20.77
N VAL A 426 1.58 39.60 19.69
CA VAL A 426 1.35 38.15 19.70
C VAL A 426 2.62 37.34 19.98
N LYS A 427 3.80 37.86 19.59
CA LYS A 427 5.10 37.25 19.92
C LYS A 427 5.31 37.19 21.44
N TYR A 428 5.00 38.28 22.14
CA TYR A 428 5.06 38.32 23.60
C TYR A 428 4.01 37.42 24.23
N LYS A 429 2.75 37.50 23.78
CA LYS A 429 1.65 36.66 24.29
C LYS A 429 1.96 35.17 24.16
N ALA A 430 2.53 34.74 23.02
CA ALA A 430 2.87 33.34 22.77
C ALA A 430 4.11 32.85 23.54
N SER A 431 4.92 33.75 24.11
CA SER A 431 6.07 33.39 24.94
C SER A 431 5.67 32.98 26.37
N GLU A 432 4.52 33.50 26.84
CA GLU A 432 4.02 33.32 28.20
C GLU A 432 3.44 31.93 28.44
N GLU A 433 3.78 31.31 29.57
CA GLU A 433 3.32 29.95 29.89
C GLU A 433 1.80 29.85 30.07
N GLY A 434 1.18 30.85 30.69
CA GLY A 434 -0.27 30.89 30.93
C GLY A 434 -1.10 30.84 29.64
N TRP A 435 -0.52 31.27 28.52
CA TRP A 435 -1.14 31.19 27.20
C TRP A 435 -1.45 29.74 26.79
N TYR A 436 -0.52 28.82 27.07
CA TYR A 436 -0.67 27.41 26.72
C TYR A 436 -1.64 26.68 27.65
N ASP A 437 -1.76 27.11 28.92
CA ASP A 437 -2.82 26.60 29.80
C ASP A 437 -4.19 26.90 29.22
N ALA A 438 -4.41 28.13 28.77
CA ALA A 438 -5.67 28.52 28.15
C ALA A 438 -5.90 27.80 26.81
N LEU A 439 -4.87 27.67 25.97
CA LEU A 439 -4.97 26.96 24.69
C LEU A 439 -5.33 25.47 24.86
N LEU A 440 -4.82 24.82 25.91
CA LEU A 440 -5.00 23.39 26.17
C LEU A 440 -6.25 23.04 27.01
N ARG A 441 -6.99 24.04 27.50
CA ARG A 441 -8.25 23.82 28.24
C ARG A 441 -9.29 23.10 27.40
N GLY A 442 -9.43 23.45 26.12
CA GLY A 442 -10.40 22.85 25.19
C GLY A 442 -9.95 21.54 24.54
N VAL A 443 -8.75 21.04 24.85
CA VAL A 443 -8.22 19.79 24.27
C VAL A 443 -8.66 18.61 25.15
N PRO A 444 -9.36 17.59 24.61
CA PRO A 444 -9.74 16.41 25.38
C PRO A 444 -8.50 15.59 25.76
N GLY A 445 -8.43 15.12 27.01
CA GLY A 445 -7.40 14.16 27.44
C GLY A 445 -6.88 14.37 28.87
N PRO A 446 -6.15 13.38 29.42
CA PRO A 446 -5.55 13.43 30.75
C PRO A 446 -4.57 14.60 30.94
N ASN A 447 -4.61 15.26 32.10
CA ASN A 447 -3.74 16.41 32.42
C ASN A 447 -2.23 16.09 32.34
N PHE A 448 -1.82 14.85 32.63
CA PHE A 448 -0.41 14.45 32.55
C PHE A 448 0.10 14.47 31.10
N LEU A 449 -0.71 14.02 30.12
CA LEU A 449 -0.36 14.06 28.70
C LEU A 449 -0.26 15.49 28.18
N LYS A 450 -1.14 16.38 28.63
CA LYS A 450 -1.08 17.81 28.30
C LYS A 450 0.21 18.44 28.80
N THR A 451 0.68 18.04 29.98
CA THR A 451 1.93 18.55 30.58
C THR A 451 3.16 18.05 29.80
N ILE A 452 3.17 16.77 29.39
CA ILE A 452 4.29 16.19 28.61
C ILE A 452 4.39 16.81 27.21
N LEU A 453 3.25 17.06 26.54
CA LEU A 453 3.24 17.59 25.17
C LEU A 453 3.42 19.11 25.10
N ARG A 454 3.24 19.82 26.22
CA ARG A 454 3.35 21.29 26.32
C ARG A 454 4.61 21.89 25.67
N PRO A 455 5.85 21.44 25.96
CA PRO A 455 7.04 22.01 25.33
C PRO A 455 7.07 21.84 23.81
N ILE A 456 6.54 20.72 23.30
CA ILE A 456 6.44 20.44 21.87
C ILE A 456 5.42 21.39 21.23
N ILE A 457 4.24 21.52 21.84
CA ILE A 457 3.17 22.41 21.38
C ILE A 457 3.64 23.86 21.37
N LYS A 458 4.33 24.30 22.44
CA LYS A 458 4.95 25.63 22.53
C LYS A 458 5.92 25.88 21.38
N LYS A 459 6.86 24.96 21.14
CA LYS A 459 7.84 25.09 20.05
C LYS A 459 7.18 25.18 18.67
N LEU A 460 6.22 24.30 18.39
CA LEU A 460 5.50 24.28 17.11
C LEU A 460 4.64 25.53 16.91
N PHE A 461 3.94 25.97 17.95
CA PHE A 461 3.11 27.17 17.89
C PHE A 461 3.97 28.42 17.70
N MET A 462 5.03 28.60 18.51
CA MET A 462 5.96 29.72 18.37
C MET A 462 6.58 29.78 16.98
N SER A 463 7.02 28.64 16.42
CA SER A 463 7.56 28.60 15.06
C SER A 463 6.54 29.10 14.02
N LYS A 464 5.25 28.74 14.16
CA LYS A 464 4.19 29.25 13.29
C LYS A 464 3.92 30.74 13.49
N VAL A 465 3.93 31.23 14.74
CA VAL A 465 3.76 32.66 15.03
C VAL A 465 4.90 33.45 14.41
N HIS A 466 6.16 33.04 14.62
CA HIS A 466 7.32 33.70 14.03
C HIS A 466 7.27 33.73 12.51
N ALA A 467 6.95 32.60 11.86
CA ALA A 467 6.83 32.55 10.41
C ALA A 467 5.71 33.47 9.88
N ARG A 468 4.53 33.44 10.52
CA ARG A 468 3.39 34.28 10.13
C ARG A 468 3.69 35.77 10.30
N VAL A 469 4.19 36.17 11.46
CA VAL A 469 4.54 37.57 11.76
C VAL A 469 5.67 38.04 10.84
N GLY A 470 6.67 37.20 10.63
CA GLY A 470 7.79 37.47 9.72
C GLY A 470 7.34 37.77 8.28
N LEU A 471 6.32 37.05 7.79
CA LEU A 471 5.72 37.30 6.48
C LEU A 471 4.79 38.52 6.45
N SER A 472 4.11 38.85 7.55
CA SER A 472 3.11 39.92 7.57
C SER A 472 3.70 41.31 7.79
N ILE A 473 4.62 41.44 8.74
CA ILE A 473 5.17 42.76 9.16
C ILE A 473 6.70 42.79 9.19
N GLY A 474 7.36 41.65 8.99
CA GLY A 474 8.81 41.53 9.04
C GLY A 474 9.32 40.81 10.29
N SER A 475 10.60 40.43 10.23
CA SER A 475 11.32 39.83 11.35
C SER A 475 12.18 40.89 12.02
N PHE A 476 12.00 41.03 13.33
CA PHE A 476 12.65 42.05 14.16
C PHE A 476 13.28 41.38 15.36
N THR A 477 14.36 41.96 15.86
CA THR A 477 14.93 41.69 17.18
C THR A 477 13.95 42.06 18.30
N GLU A 478 14.23 41.66 19.54
CA GLU A 478 13.39 42.03 20.68
C GLU A 478 13.34 43.55 20.87
N GLU A 479 14.50 44.22 20.85
CA GLU A 479 14.61 45.68 20.99
C GLU A 479 13.84 46.45 19.89
N GLU A 480 13.97 46.03 18.63
CA GLU A 480 13.20 46.62 17.53
C GLU A 480 11.70 46.36 17.68
N THR A 481 11.31 45.16 18.14
CA THR A 481 9.91 44.82 18.39
C THR A 481 9.32 45.72 19.49
N GLU A 482 10.06 45.97 20.57
CA GLU A 482 9.66 46.90 21.63
C GLU A 482 9.53 48.33 21.13
N LEU A 483 10.52 48.82 20.39
CA LEU A 483 10.52 50.18 19.83
C LEU A 483 9.30 50.41 18.93
N LEU A 484 9.02 49.47 18.02
CA LEU A 484 7.88 49.55 17.12
C LEU A 484 6.55 49.43 17.87
N CYS A 485 6.46 48.53 18.86
CA CYS A 485 5.26 48.37 19.68
C CYS A 485 4.97 49.65 20.47
N HIS A 486 6.00 50.26 21.06
CA HIS A 486 5.89 51.53 21.75
C HIS A 486 5.41 52.65 20.82
N LYS A 487 5.99 52.75 19.62
CA LYS A 487 5.58 53.74 18.61
C LYS A 487 4.09 53.61 18.25
N ASP A 488 3.62 52.39 18.02
CA ASP A 488 2.21 52.13 17.69
C ASP A 488 1.28 52.47 18.85
N LEU A 489 1.64 52.08 20.07
CA LEU A 489 0.87 52.40 21.27
C LEU A 489 0.81 53.92 21.52
N VAL A 490 1.89 54.66 21.27
CA VAL A 490 1.91 56.13 21.31
C VAL A 490 0.99 56.73 20.25
N ALA A 491 0.96 56.17 19.04
CA ALA A 491 0.05 56.62 18.00
C ALA A 491 -1.43 56.43 18.39
N VAL A 492 -1.75 55.26 19.00
CA VAL A 492 -3.09 54.99 19.56
C VAL A 492 -3.41 55.94 20.71
N GLN A 493 -2.48 56.14 21.65
CA GLN A 493 -2.64 57.03 22.80
C GLN A 493 -2.93 58.46 22.36
N ASN A 494 -2.16 58.99 21.40
CA ASN A 494 -2.31 60.34 20.87
C ASN A 494 -3.59 60.51 20.04
N SER A 495 -4.23 59.41 19.65
CA SER A 495 -5.51 59.43 18.95
C SER A 495 -6.72 59.50 19.89
N ILE A 496 -6.54 59.40 21.21
CA ILE A 496 -7.62 59.48 22.20
C ILE A 496 -8.04 60.94 22.41
N ARG A 497 -9.28 61.28 22.04
CA ARG A 497 -9.83 62.66 22.11
C ARG A 497 -10.84 62.90 23.24
N GLY A 498 -10.99 61.97 24.18
CA GLY A 498 -11.95 62.06 25.29
C GLY A 498 -11.94 60.79 26.13
N LYS A 499 -13.12 60.26 26.45
CA LYS A 499 -13.26 58.93 27.09
C LYS A 499 -12.88 57.78 26.14
N PHE A 500 -13.05 58.00 24.84
CA PHE A 500 -12.80 57.07 23.73
C PHE A 500 -11.99 57.77 22.64
N LEU A 501 -11.57 57.03 21.60
CA LEU A 501 -10.75 57.54 20.48
C LEU A 501 -11.35 58.83 19.87
N PHE A 502 -12.65 58.82 19.59
CA PHE A 502 -13.31 59.91 18.85
C PHE A 502 -14.29 60.73 19.71
N GLY A 503 -14.11 60.75 21.04
CA GLY A 503 -14.88 61.58 21.97
C GLY A 503 -15.48 60.80 23.14
N ASP A 504 -16.74 61.10 23.47
CA ASP A 504 -17.43 60.50 24.64
C ASP A 504 -18.27 59.25 24.32
N LYS A 505 -18.42 58.91 23.04
CA LYS A 505 -19.16 57.72 22.59
C LYS A 505 -18.20 56.67 22.05
N ILE A 506 -18.47 55.42 22.39
CA ILE A 506 -17.75 54.27 21.87
C ILE A 506 -17.99 54.11 20.36
N THR A 507 -16.91 53.82 19.64
CA THR A 507 -16.89 53.53 18.20
C THR A 507 -16.39 52.11 17.96
N SER A 508 -16.48 51.63 16.73
CA SER A 508 -15.94 50.32 16.40
C SER A 508 -14.40 50.27 16.45
N ALA A 509 -13.72 51.39 16.17
CA ALA A 509 -12.28 51.50 16.36
C ALA A 509 -11.86 51.36 17.83
N ASP A 510 -12.68 51.85 18.77
CA ASP A 510 -12.45 51.61 20.20
C ASP A 510 -12.53 50.11 20.53
N CYS A 511 -13.46 49.39 19.89
CA CYS A 511 -13.59 47.94 20.07
C CYS A 511 -12.36 47.19 19.53
N ALA A 512 -11.76 47.65 18.43
CA ALA A 512 -10.53 47.09 17.87
C ALA A 512 -9.34 47.32 18.81
N VAL A 513 -9.12 48.57 19.22
CA VAL A 513 -8.04 48.94 20.17
C VAL A 513 -8.20 48.19 21.49
N PHE A 514 -9.43 48.16 22.03
CA PHE A 514 -9.72 47.43 23.26
C PHE A 514 -9.47 45.93 23.08
N GLY A 515 -9.91 45.32 21.98
CA GLY A 515 -9.67 43.90 21.70
C GLY A 515 -8.19 43.54 21.74
N GLU A 516 -7.34 44.37 21.14
CA GLU A 516 -5.89 44.14 21.13
C GLU A 516 -5.28 44.34 22.52
N VAL A 517 -5.45 45.52 23.11
CA VAL A 517 -4.82 45.89 24.39
C VAL A 517 -5.34 45.02 25.54
N ALA A 518 -6.65 44.76 25.61
CA ALA A 518 -7.23 43.96 26.69
C ALA A 518 -6.79 42.49 26.61
N SER A 519 -6.68 41.94 25.41
CA SER A 519 -6.19 40.57 25.21
C SER A 519 -4.70 40.39 25.50
N ALA A 520 -3.94 41.50 25.57
CA ALA A 520 -2.54 41.51 25.96
C ALA A 520 -2.39 41.78 27.46
N TYR A 521 -3.10 42.76 28.00
CA TYR A 521 -2.87 43.27 29.35
C TYR A 521 -3.52 42.44 30.46
N TYR A 522 -4.79 42.03 30.32
CA TYR A 522 -5.55 41.39 31.39
C TYR A 522 -5.35 39.88 31.63
N PRO A 523 -4.95 39.04 30.64
CA PRO A 523 -5.06 37.59 30.83
C PRO A 523 -4.16 36.98 31.91
N PHE A 524 -2.90 37.40 31.98
CA PHE A 524 -1.87 36.82 32.86
C PHE A 524 -0.85 37.89 33.27
N PRO A 525 -0.18 37.75 34.43
CA PRO A 525 0.97 38.58 34.76
C PRO A 525 2.05 38.47 33.68
N ASN A 526 2.28 39.56 32.96
CA ASN A 526 3.20 39.59 31.81
C ASN A 526 3.95 40.92 31.75
N LYS A 527 4.80 41.07 30.73
CA LYS A 527 5.61 42.28 30.51
C LYS A 527 4.77 43.56 30.43
N PHE A 528 3.55 43.48 29.90
CA PHE A 528 2.64 44.63 29.82
C PHE A 528 2.08 45.05 31.19
N GLN A 529 2.01 44.16 32.18
CA GLN A 529 1.61 44.50 33.56
C GLN A 529 2.78 44.99 34.43
N LYS A 530 4.01 44.53 34.18
CA LYS A 530 5.18 44.80 35.04
C LYS A 530 5.72 46.24 34.95
N ASN A 531 5.50 46.92 33.84
CA ASN A 531 6.04 48.28 33.61
C ASN A 531 5.11 49.42 34.06
N TYR A 532 3.93 49.11 34.62
CA TYR A 532 2.91 50.10 35.02
C TYR A 532 2.46 49.98 36.49
N ARG A 533 3.30 49.39 37.36
CA ARG A 533 3.12 49.46 38.82
C ARG A 533 4.08 50.46 39.44
#